data_AF-A0A2V6D684-F1
#
_entry.id   AF-A0A2V6D684-F1
#
_cell.length_a   1.000
_cell.length_b   1.000
_cell.length_c   1.000
_cell.angle_alpha   90.00
_cell.angle_beta   90.00
_cell.angle_gamma   90.00
#
_symmetry.space_group_name_H-M   'P 1'
#
loop_
_entity.id
_entity.type
_entity.pdbx_description
1 polymer ?
#
loop_
_entity_poly.entity_id
_entity_poly.type
_entity_poly.pdbx_seq_one_letter_code
_entity_poly.pdbx_strand_id
1 'polypeptide(L)' 'MSVAELKKEVLRLSKAERLQVMESLWTSLSKKQQDIESPAWHGEVLAARKAKVDAGKAKFLSVAQLKKRLRR' A
#
# COMPACT_ATOMS: atom_id res chain seq x y z
N MET A 1 -18.79 -8.62 -19.57
CA MET A 1 -18.49 -9.16 -18.22
C MET A 1 -18.59 -8.03 -17.22
N SER A 2 -19.46 -8.13 -16.23
CA SER A 2 -19.61 -7.15 -15.15
C SER A 2 -18.53 -7.34 -14.06
N VAL A 3 -18.29 -6.32 -13.24
CA VAL A 3 -17.40 -6.44 -12.07
C VAL A 3 -17.88 -7.54 -11.11
N ALA A 4 -19.19 -7.76 -11.02
CA ALA A 4 -19.78 -8.83 -10.22
C ALA A 4 -19.43 -10.22 -10.76
N GLU A 5 -19.40 -10.40 -12.07
CA GLU A 5 -18.99 -11.65 -12.73
C GLU A 5 -17.48 -11.88 -12.58
N LEU A 6 -16.66 -10.85 -12.79
CA LEU A 6 -15.21 -10.92 -12.60
C LEU A 6 -14.83 -11.36 -11.17
N LYS A 7 -15.54 -10.85 -10.15
CA LYS A 7 -15.33 -11.29 -8.76
C LYS A 7 -15.57 -12.79 -8.58
N LYS A 8 -16.61 -13.34 -9.21
CA LYS A 8 -16.90 -14.78 -9.13
C LYS A 8 -15.78 -15.61 -9.76
N GLU A 9 -15.25 -15.19 -10.90
CA GLU A 9 -14.14 -15.89 -11.56
C GLU A 9 -12.85 -15.83 -10.74
N VAL A 10 -12.50 -14.65 -10.20
CA VAL A 10 -11.31 -14.51 -9.34
C VAL A 10 -11.40 -15.39 -8.09
N LEU A 11 -12.59 -15.62 -7.54
CA LEU A 11 -12.78 -16.49 -6.38
C LEU A 11 -12.62 -17.99 -6.68
N ARG A 12 -12.74 -18.41 -7.94
CA ARG A 12 -12.50 -19.81 -8.36
C ARG A 12 -11.02 -20.14 -8.54
N LEU A 13 -10.18 -19.13 -8.70
CA LEU A 13 -8.74 -19.28 -8.89
C LEU A 13 -8.06 -19.81 -7.62
N SER A 14 -7.00 -20.60 -7.82
CA SER A 14 -6.09 -20.99 -6.74
C SER A 14 -5.47 -19.76 -6.08
N LYS A 15 -4.87 -19.96 -4.91
CA LYS A 15 -4.17 -18.86 -4.21
C LYS A 15 -3.04 -18.27 -5.06
N ALA A 16 -2.30 -19.11 -5.79
CA ALA A 16 -1.20 -18.67 -6.64
C ALA A 16 -1.71 -17.81 -7.81
N GLU A 17 -2.75 -18.25 -8.49
CA GLU A 17 -3.37 -17.52 -9.60
C GLU A 17 -3.98 -16.19 -9.14
N ARG A 18 -4.64 -16.16 -7.97
CA ARG A 18 -5.14 -14.90 -7.40
C ARG A 18 -4.04 -13.89 -7.14
N LEU A 19 -2.87 -14.34 -6.66
CA LEU A 19 -1.71 -13.45 -6.47
C LEU A 19 -1.19 -12.92 -7.81
N GLN A 20 -1.14 -13.75 -8.86
CA GLN A 20 -0.73 -13.30 -10.19
C GLN A 20 -1.71 -12.27 -10.78
N VAL A 21 -3.01 -12.47 -10.60
CA VAL A 21 -4.05 -11.50 -11.00
C VAL A 21 -3.93 -10.21 -10.21
N MET A 22 -3.69 -10.29 -8.89
CA MET A 22 -3.44 -9.12 -8.05
C MET A 22 -2.26 -8.30 -8.57
N GLU A 23 -1.14 -8.94 -8.91
CA GLU A 23 0.04 -8.22 -9.42
C GLU A 23 -0.17 -7.63 -10.81
N SER A 24 -0.93 -8.32 -11.67
CA SER A 24 -1.29 -7.79 -12.98
C SER A 24 -2.16 -6.53 -12.86
N LEU A 25 -3.16 -6.56 -11.95
CA LEU A 25 -3.99 -5.41 -11.64
C LEU A 25 -3.16 -4.27 -11.04
N TRP A 26 -2.29 -4.57 -10.08
CA TRP A 26 -1.40 -3.59 -9.47
C TRP A 26 -0.48 -2.92 -10.49
N THR A 27 0.12 -3.69 -11.39
CA THR A 27 0.97 -3.19 -12.48
C THR A 27 0.18 -2.29 -13.43
N SER A 28 -1.07 -2.64 -13.74
CA SER A 28 -1.94 -1.84 -14.59
C SER A 28 -2.28 -0.48 -13.95
N LEU A 29 -2.62 -0.49 -12.66
CA LEU A 29 -2.99 0.71 -11.91
C LEU A 29 -1.80 1.63 -11.62
N SER A 30 -0.63 1.06 -11.29
CA SER A 30 0.57 1.83 -10.93
C SER A 30 1.23 2.54 -12.11
N LYS A 31 1.07 2.03 -13.35
CA LYS A 31 1.60 2.69 -14.55
C LYS A 31 0.91 4.03 -14.86
N LYS A 32 -0.28 4.29 -14.33
CA LYS A 32 -1.02 5.56 -14.45
C LYS A 32 -0.94 6.40 -13.17
N GLN A 33 0.24 6.44 -12.55
CA GLN A 33 0.48 7.14 -11.29
C GLN A 33 0.05 8.63 -11.30
N GLN A 34 0.00 9.26 -12.48
CA GLN A 34 -0.35 10.68 -12.65
C GLN A 34 -1.84 10.98 -12.40
N ASP A 35 -2.72 9.98 -12.43
CA ASP A 35 -4.17 10.20 -12.34
C ASP A 35 -4.71 10.18 -10.88
N ILE A 36 -3.88 9.81 -9.90
CA ILE A 36 -4.28 9.74 -8.49
C ILE A 36 -3.46 10.74 -7.69
N GLU A 37 -4.06 11.92 -7.45
CA GLU A 37 -3.46 12.91 -6.57
C GLU A 37 -3.41 12.37 -5.14
N SER A 38 -2.28 12.63 -4.47
CA SER A 38 -2.21 12.41 -3.02
C SER A 38 -3.25 13.30 -2.32
N PRO A 39 -3.90 12.82 -1.24
CA PRO A 39 -4.77 13.67 -0.45
C PRO A 39 -4.04 14.94 0.01
N ALA A 40 -4.76 16.07 0.09
CA ALA A 40 -4.17 17.37 0.46
C ALA A 40 -3.37 17.33 1.78
N TRP A 41 -3.83 16.55 2.76
CA TRP A 41 -3.16 16.39 4.06
C TRP A 41 -1.84 15.60 3.99
N HIS A 42 -1.61 14.82 2.93
CA HIS A 42 -0.49 13.88 2.86
C HIS A 42 0.87 14.60 2.93
N GLY A 43 0.99 15.74 2.23
CA GLY A 43 2.21 16.56 2.24
C GLY A 43 2.54 17.08 3.63
N GLU A 44 1.54 17.55 4.39
CA GLU A 44 1.71 18.08 5.75
C GLU A 44 2.25 17.00 6.70
N VAL A 45 1.68 15.79 6.63
CA VAL A 45 2.13 14.66 7.46
C VAL A 45 3.57 14.26 7.13
N LEU A 46 3.94 14.25 5.85
CA LEU A 46 5.31 13.94 5.43
C LEU A 46 6.30 15.03 5.89
N ALA A 47 5.94 16.31 5.75
CA ALA A 47 6.76 17.42 6.21
C ALA A 47 7.00 17.36 7.73
N ALA A 48 5.95 17.13 8.52
CA ALA A 48 6.06 16.99 9.97
C ALA A 48 6.93 15.78 10.39
N ARG A 49 6.82 14.66 9.67
CA ARG A 49 7.68 13.48 9.91
C ARG A 49 9.13 13.76 9.54
N LYS A 50 9.38 14.43 8.41
CA LYS A 50 10.73 14.82 7.98
C LYS A 50 11.39 15.75 8.99
N ALA A 51 10.69 16.78 9.46
CA ALA A 51 11.21 17.70 10.48
C ALA A 51 11.62 16.98 11.77
N LYS A 52 10.87 15.95 12.21
CA LYS A 52 11.26 15.12 13.36
C LYS A 52 12.53 14.31 13.12
N VAL A 53 12.71 13.79 11.91
CA VAL A 53 13.94 13.07 11.53
C VAL A 53 15.13 14.02 11.53
N ASP A 54 15.00 15.16 10.84
CA ASP A 54 16.08 16.15 10.70
C ASP A 54 16.48 16.73 12.07
N ALA A 55 15.53 16.88 13.00
CA ALA A 55 15.79 17.32 14.37
C ALA A 55 16.37 16.23 15.31
N GLY A 56 16.63 15.01 14.81
CA GLY A 56 17.10 13.88 15.63
C GLY A 56 16.07 13.35 16.63
N LYS A 57 14.80 13.75 16.50
CA LYS A 57 13.68 13.39 17.41
C LYS A 57 12.90 12.16 16.92
N ALA A 58 13.24 11.61 15.76
CA ALA A 58 12.64 10.40 15.23
C ALA A 58 13.37 9.15 15.72
N LYS A 59 12.59 8.11 16.06
CA LYS A 59 13.12 6.78 16.36
C LYS A 59 12.84 5.84 15.20
N PHE A 60 13.89 5.35 14.55
CA PHE A 60 13.79 4.29 13.56
C PHE A 60 13.63 2.94 14.27
N LEU A 61 12.77 2.09 13.72
CA LEU A 61 12.54 0.74 14.21
C LEU A 61 12.88 -0.25 13.11
N SER A 62 13.52 -1.35 13.48
CA SER A 62 13.60 -2.50 12.60
C SER A 62 12.21 -3.10 12.39
N VAL A 63 12.02 -3.84 11.29
CA VAL A 63 10.76 -4.54 11.02
C VAL A 63 10.39 -5.49 12.17
N ALA A 64 11.38 -6.13 12.80
CA ALA A 64 11.15 -6.98 13.97
C ALA A 64 10.64 -6.18 15.19
N GLN A 65 11.25 -5.03 15.49
CA GLN A 65 10.79 -4.13 16.56
C GLN A 65 9.37 -3.60 16.28
N LEU A 66 9.07 -3.23 15.03
CA LEU A 66 7.75 -2.80 14.62
C LEU A 66 6.69 -3.90 14.79
N LYS A 67 6.98 -5.12 14.33
CA LYS A 67 6.10 -6.28 14.50
C LYS A 67 5.82 -6.57 15.98
N LYS A 68 6.85 -6.51 16.84
CA LYS A 68 6.68 -6.68 18.29
C LYS A 68 5.78 -5.60 18.90
N ARG A 69 5.88 -4.35 18.45
CA ARG A 69 5.04 -3.23 18.92
C ARG A 69 3.57 -3.38 18.51
N LEU A 70 3.30 -3.94 17.32
CA LEU A 70 1.97 -4.01 16.72
C LEU A 70 1.20 -5.30 17.03
N ARG A 71 1.86 -6.36 17.50
CA ARG A 71 1.20 -7.55 18.05
C ARG A 71 0.57 -7.18 19.40
N ARG A 72 -0.67 -6.67 19.37
CA ARG A 72 -1.60 -6.74 20.48
C ARG A 72 -2.37 -8.06 20.40
#